data_AF-A0A1Y0C162-F1
#
_entry.id   AF-A0A1Y0C162-F1
#
_cell.length_a   1.000
_cell.length_b   1.000
_cell.length_c   1.000
_cell.angle_alpha   90.00
_cell.angle_beta   90.00
_cell.angle_gamma   90.00
#
_symmetry.space_group_name_H-M   'P 1'
#
loop_
_entity.id
_entity.type
_entity.pdbx_description
1 polymer ?
#
loop_
_entity_poly.entity_id
_entity_poly.type
_entity_poly.pdbx_seq_one_letter_code
_entity_poly.pdbx_strand_id
1 'polypeptide(L)' 'MEKTTIYLPDDLKAAVKRVARERGVSEAEVIRESIRAGVSINKPRPRGGLFAGPEPAARRVDELLKGFGER' A
#
# COMPACT_ATOMS: atom_id res chain seq x y z
N MET A 1 -6.52 13.58 14.81
CA MET A 1 -6.50 12.19 15.30
C MET A 1 -7.93 11.70 15.34
N GLU A 2 -8.20 10.52 14.79
CA GLU A 2 -9.49 9.84 14.94
C GLU A 2 -9.36 8.78 16.04
N LYS A 3 -10.41 8.64 16.88
CA LYS A 3 -10.41 7.64 17.94
C LYS A 3 -10.78 6.28 17.33
N THR A 4 -9.83 5.36 17.34
CA THR A 4 -10.03 3.98 16.85
C THR A 4 -9.93 3.00 18.01
N THR A 5 -10.88 2.08 18.11
CA THR A 5 -10.86 1.00 19.09
C THR A 5 -10.75 -0.33 18.35
N ILE A 6 -9.80 -1.17 18.75
CA ILE A 6 -9.56 -2.50 18.15
C ILE A 6 -9.42 -3.52 19.27
N TYR A 7 -9.85 -4.75 19.00
CA TYR A 7 -9.51 -5.89 19.84
C TYR A 7 -8.13 -6.41 19.46
N LEU A 8 -7.27 -6.60 20.45
CA LEU A 8 -5.98 -7.27 20.28
C LEU A 8 -6.06 -8.61 21.01
N PRO A 9 -5.70 -9.72 20.36
CA PRO A 9 -5.43 -10.98 21.05
C PRO A 9 -4.43 -10.80 22.20
N ASP A 10 -4.59 -11.60 23.26
CA ASP A 10 -3.81 -11.43 24.51
C ASP A 10 -2.30 -11.56 24.29
N ASP A 11 -1.88 -12.47 23.41
CA ASP A 11 -0.49 -12.68 23.02
C ASP A 11 0.09 -11.43 22.33
N LEU A 12 -0.68 -10.81 21.43
CA LEU A 12 -0.27 -9.60 20.74
C LEU A 12 -0.16 -8.42 21.70
N LYS A 13 -1.10 -8.28 22.64
CA LYS A 13 -1.04 -7.26 23.69
C LYS A 13 0.20 -7.45 24.58
N ALA A 14 0.51 -8.68 24.97
CA ALA A 14 1.71 -9.00 25.75
C ALA A 14 3.00 -8.67 24.98
N ALA A 15 3.04 -8.96 23.68
CA ALA A 15 4.17 -8.60 22.81
C ALA A 15 4.38 -7.08 22.73
N VAL A 16 3.30 -6.31 22.53
CA VAL A 16 3.36 -4.83 22.51
C VAL A 16 3.91 -4.29 23.83
N LYS A 17 3.41 -4.78 24.97
CA LYS A 17 3.87 -4.38 26.31
C LYS A 17 5.36 -4.65 26.52
N ARG A 18 5.82 -5.82 26.09
CA ARG A 18 7.24 -6.20 26.19
C ARG A 18 8.12 -5.26 25.38
N VAL A 19 7.76 -5.00 24.12
CA VAL A 19 8.52 -4.09 23.23
C VAL A 19 8.51 -2.65 23.75
N ALA A 20 7.36 -2.17 24.25
CA ALA A 20 7.24 -0.85 24.85
C ALA A 20 8.20 -0.67 26.03
N ARG A 21 8.28 -1.67 26.91
CA ARG A 21 9.21 -1.68 28.05
C ARG A 21 10.67 -1.73 27.60
N GLU A 22 11.01 -2.60 26.64
CA GLU A 22 12.37 -2.73 26.10
C GLU A 22 12.86 -1.43 25.45
N ARG A 23 11.96 -0.68 24.78
CA ARG A 23 12.25 0.58 24.10
C ARG A 23 12.10 1.83 24.99
N GLY A 24 11.51 1.70 26.17
CA GLY A 24 11.22 2.86 27.05
C GLY A 24 10.18 3.83 26.47
N VAL A 25 9.24 3.34 25.66
CA VAL A 25 8.17 4.15 25.03
C VAL A 25 6.79 3.64 25.41
N SER A 26 5.74 4.41 25.11
CA SER A 26 4.36 3.96 25.35
C SER A 26 3.95 2.83 24.41
N GLU A 27 3.06 1.94 24.86
CA GLU A 27 2.45 0.90 24.00
C GLU A 27 1.75 1.52 22.78
N ALA A 28 1.15 2.70 22.94
CA ALA A 28 0.54 3.45 21.85
C ALA A 28 1.55 3.85 20.78
N GLU A 29 2.79 4.19 21.16
CA GLU A 29 3.86 4.50 20.21
C GLU A 29 4.24 3.27 19.40
N VAL A 30 4.44 2.13 20.06
CA VAL A 30 4.73 0.85 19.40
C VAL A 30 3.65 0.49 18.38
N ILE A 31 2.38 0.63 18.77
CA ILE A 31 1.23 0.37 17.89
C ILE A 31 1.23 1.33 16.69
N ARG A 32 1.42 2.64 16.92
CA ARG A 32 1.45 3.64 15.83
C ARG A 32 2.59 3.40 14.85
N GLU A 33 3.80 3.12 15.34
CA GLU A 33 4.96 2.80 14.49
C GLU A 33 4.74 1.53 13.67
N SER A 34 4.22 0.48 14.30
CA SER A 34 3.98 -0.81 13.64
C SER A 34 2.89 -0.69 12.57
N ILE A 35 1.80 0.02 12.87
CA ILE A 35 0.76 0.31 11.87
C ILE A 35 1.36 1.14 10.75
N ARG A 36 2.09 2.21 11.05
CA ARG A 36 2.74 3.05 10.02
C ARG A 36 3.63 2.21 9.11
N ALA A 37 4.48 1.35 9.67
CA ALA A 37 5.34 0.47 8.88
C ALA A 37 4.53 -0.50 8.00
N GLY A 38 3.48 -1.13 8.56
CA GLY A 38 2.66 -2.10 7.84
C GLY A 38 1.78 -1.49 6.75
N VAL A 39 1.24 -0.29 6.97
CA VAL A 39 0.41 0.44 5.98
C VAL A 39 1.23 1.33 5.07
N SER A 40 2.53 1.52 5.35
CA SER A 40 3.47 2.12 4.40
C SER A 40 3.75 1.12 3.27
N ILE A 41 2.70 0.75 2.56
CA ILE A 41 2.81 0.32 1.19
C ILE A 41 3.34 1.56 0.48
N ASN A 42 4.65 1.59 0.27
CA ASN A 42 5.26 2.44 -0.74
C ASN A 42 4.68 1.98 -2.08
N LYS A 43 3.41 2.30 -2.36
CA LYS A 43 2.81 2.01 -3.66
C LYS A 43 3.68 2.80 -4.63
N PRO A 44 4.49 2.12 -5.46
CA PRO A 44 5.40 2.82 -6.33
C PRO A 44 4.53 3.73 -7.19
N ARG A 45 4.91 5.02 -7.25
CA ARG A 45 4.18 5.95 -8.11
C ARG A 45 4.27 5.40 -9.54
N PRO A 46 3.14 5.25 -10.25
CA PRO A 46 3.16 4.77 -11.61
C PRO A 46 4.03 5.73 -12.45
N ARG A 47 4.94 5.16 -13.24
CA ARG A 47 5.78 5.92 -14.17
C ARG A 47 5.13 5.84 -15.55
N GLY A 48 4.60 6.97 -16.01
CA GLY A 48 4.16 7.14 -17.41
C GLY A 48 5.34 7.44 -18.33
N GLY A 49 5.08 7.49 -19.64
CA GLY A 49 6.08 7.91 -20.63
C GLY A 49 7.27 6.96 -20.76
N LEU A 50 7.05 5.65 -20.58
CA LEU A 50 8.13 4.64 -20.65
C LEU A 50 8.75 4.53 -22.04
N PHE A 51 8.01 4.91 -23.08
CA PHE A 51 8.46 4.94 -24.46
C PHE A 51 7.66 5.97 -25.26
N ALA A 52 8.17 6.35 -26.43
CA ALA A 52 7.46 7.13 -27.42
C ALA A 52 7.12 6.22 -28.61
N GLY A 53 5.83 6.17 -28.96
CA GLY A 53 5.36 5.47 -30.15
C GLY A 53 5.45 6.37 -31.40
N PRO A 54 5.46 5.78 -32.61
CA PRO A 54 5.53 6.54 -33.86
C PRO A 54 4.24 7.30 -34.18
N GLU A 55 3.09 6.84 -33.65
CA GLU A 55 1.77 7.40 -33.92
C GLU A 55 0.90 7.48 -32.66
N PRO A 56 -0.09 8.39 -32.59
CA PRO A 56 -0.98 8.55 -31.45
C PRO A 56 -2.10 7.48 -31.42
N ALA A 57 -1.73 6.21 -31.23
CA ALA A 57 -2.64 5.06 -31.26
C ALA A 57 -3.78 5.13 -30.22
N ALA A 58 -3.55 5.81 -29.08
CA ALA A 58 -4.52 5.92 -27.99
C ALA A 58 -5.86 6.55 -28.39
N ARG A 59 -5.93 7.29 -29.51
CA ARG A 59 -7.18 7.89 -30.02
C ARG A 59 -7.85 7.07 -31.14
N ARG A 60 -7.22 5.98 -31.59
CA ARG A 60 -7.65 5.15 -32.74
C ARG A 60 -7.90 3.69 -32.35
N VAL A 61 -8.19 3.45 -31.07
CA VAL A 61 -8.27 2.09 -30.51
C VAL A 61 -9.29 1.23 -31.28
N ASP A 62 -10.48 1.77 -31.57
CA ASP A 62 -11.55 1.02 -32.25
C ASP A 62 -11.20 0.62 -33.69
N GLU A 63 -10.43 1.45 -34.39
CA GLU A 63 -9.95 1.17 -35.75
C GLU A 63 -8.85 0.09 -35.72
N LEU A 64 -7.87 0.28 -34.83
CA LEU A 64 -6.67 -0.55 -34.75
C LEU A 64 -6.92 -1.94 -34.17
N LEU A 65 -8.02 -2.13 -33.44
CA LEU A 65 -8.40 -3.43 -32.87
C LEU A 65 -9.33 -4.25 -33.77
N LYS A 66 -9.67 -3.80 -34.98
CA LYS A 66 -10.46 -4.61 -35.93
C LYS A 66 -9.72 -5.91 -36.27
N GLY A 67 -10.43 -7.04 -36.19
CA GLY A 67 -9.85 -8.38 -36.41
C GLY A 67 -9.02 -8.91 -35.24
N PHE A 68 -8.91 -8.16 -34.13
CA PHE A 68 -8.24 -8.65 -32.93
C PHE A 68 -9.03 -9.79 -32.27
N GLY A 69 -8.46 -10.99 -32.26
CA GLY A 69 -9.06 -12.18 -31.64
C GLY A 69 -9.91 -13.04 -32.57
N GLU A 70 -9.99 -12.71 -33.85
CA GLU A 70 -10.60 -13.57 -34.87
C GLU A 70 -9.58 -14.64 -35.33
N ARG A 71 -10.06 -15.86 -35.59
CA ARG A 71 -9.25 -17.08 -35.73
C ARG A 71 -9.22 -17.58 -37.16
#